data_AF-A0A9E2R8D4-F1
#
_entry.id   AF-A0A9E2R8D4-F1
#
_cell.length_a   1.000
_cell.length_b   1.000
_cell.length_c   1.000
_cell.angle_alpha   90.00
_cell.angle_beta   90.00
_cell.angle_gamma   90.00
#
_symmetry.space_group_name_H-M   'P 1'
#
loop_
_entity.id
_entity.type
_entity.pdbx_description
1 polymer ?
#
loop_
_entity_poly.entity_id
_entity_poly.type
_entity_poly.pdbx_seq_one_letter_code
_entity_poly.pdbx_strand_id
1 'polypeptide(L)'
;WFDRHQSSDRVTGSRTADMRSALVDYFREEGRIMIATEAGAEGINLQFCSLVVNYDLPWNPQRIEQRIGRAHRYGQKHDVVVVNFLNKKNEADQRVYALLQDKFQLFQGVFGASDEVLGAIESGVDFEKRIADIYQRCRKSDEIKAAFDQLQLELSLEINEAMTRTRKLLLENMDDEVREKLRIRNEKSNEYLSRYERQLIAVTRHELSDHAEFIDDSSFKLKSWPFPGKIDLGLYELPRRSGEAHLYRLNHPLAEAVLAQAKNRQLSPAEVHFNYAAHDGKVTILKPLAGKAGWLTLSLFTVESLDQAEDHLIFSAVTDDGRALDGECSARLFTLPGHVASAGVLPVGSPVLETATQRRRDAIQRGITERNARFLEAEADKLDGWADDLKLSLEREIKELDRQIKEARRAATAALTLEEKLAGQKQIKALESQRSQRRRSLFDAQDDVDKRREVLIATIEGKLTQNVCTQEIFTIRWRLA
;
A
#
# COMPACT_ATOMS: atom_id res chain seq x y z
N TRP A 1 2.34 -3.85 -39.67
CA TRP A 1 2.37 -4.60 -38.39
C TRP A 1 2.37 -6.10 -38.63
N PHE A 2 1.41 -6.66 -39.38
CA PHE A 2 1.43 -8.07 -39.78
C PHE A 2 2.74 -8.49 -40.46
N ASP A 3 3.25 -7.72 -41.43
CA ASP A 3 4.53 -8.05 -42.08
C ASP A 3 5.74 -7.96 -41.13
N ARG A 4 5.68 -7.09 -40.12
CA ARG A 4 6.75 -6.96 -39.09
C ARG A 4 6.70 -8.10 -38.06
N HIS A 5 5.53 -8.69 -37.84
CA HIS A 5 5.25 -9.66 -36.78
C HIS A 5 4.83 -11.05 -37.31
N GLN A 6 4.99 -11.28 -38.62
CA GLN A 6 4.50 -12.45 -39.37
C GLN A 6 5.09 -13.79 -38.87
N SER A 7 6.23 -13.72 -38.18
CA SER A 7 6.97 -14.83 -37.58
C SER A 7 6.99 -14.79 -36.03
N SER A 8 6.25 -13.86 -35.42
CA SER A 8 6.20 -13.66 -33.97
C SER A 8 4.88 -14.10 -33.35
N ASP A 9 4.91 -14.41 -32.06
CA ASP A 9 3.76 -14.87 -31.28
C ASP A 9 2.70 -13.79 -31.04
N ARG A 10 2.95 -12.56 -31.49
CA ARG A 10 2.03 -11.43 -31.35
C ARG A 10 0.83 -11.52 -32.29
N VAL A 11 0.91 -12.29 -33.37
CA VAL A 11 -0.19 -12.53 -34.31
C VAL A 11 -1.01 -13.74 -33.83
N THR A 12 -2.17 -13.46 -33.25
CA THR A 12 -3.12 -14.39 -32.63
C THR A 12 -4.12 -15.00 -33.62
N GLY A 13 -4.19 -14.49 -34.85
CA GLY A 13 -5.13 -14.95 -35.89
C GLY A 13 -6.56 -14.43 -35.71
N SER A 14 -6.86 -13.82 -34.56
CA SER A 14 -8.08 -13.05 -34.35
C SER A 14 -7.86 -11.62 -34.83
N ARG A 15 -8.57 -11.23 -35.89
CA ARG A 15 -8.50 -9.88 -36.45
C ARG A 15 -8.68 -8.78 -35.40
N THR A 16 -9.52 -9.00 -34.39
CA THR A 16 -9.79 -8.00 -33.33
C THR A 16 -8.70 -7.93 -32.26
N ALA A 17 -8.03 -9.03 -31.93
CA ALA A 17 -6.91 -9.02 -31.00
C ALA A 17 -5.64 -8.51 -31.69
N ASP A 18 -5.37 -8.95 -32.92
CA ASP A 18 -4.22 -8.52 -33.71
C ASP A 18 -4.27 -7.04 -34.03
N MET A 19 -5.46 -6.52 -34.37
CA MET A 19 -5.66 -5.09 -34.55
C MET A 19 -5.39 -4.30 -33.27
N ARG A 20 -5.81 -4.80 -32.10
CA ARG A 20 -5.57 -4.14 -30.80
C ARG A 20 -4.08 -4.12 -30.47
N SER A 21 -3.38 -5.24 -30.62
CA SER A 21 -1.93 -5.31 -30.44
C SER A 21 -1.19 -4.39 -31.40
N ALA A 22 -1.62 -4.35 -32.67
CA ALA A 22 -1.06 -3.44 -33.67
C ALA A 22 -1.22 -1.97 -33.31
N LEU A 23 -2.38 -1.59 -32.79
CA LEU A 23 -2.65 -0.22 -32.35
C LEU A 23 -1.83 0.16 -31.12
N VAL A 24 -1.67 -0.75 -30.15
CA VAL A 24 -0.85 -0.50 -28.95
C VAL A 24 0.63 -0.39 -29.31
N ASP A 25 1.15 -1.24 -30.19
CA ASP A 25 2.54 -1.17 -30.67
C ASP A 25 2.78 0.12 -31.47
N TYR A 26 1.88 0.46 -32.40
CA TYR A 26 1.96 1.72 -33.14
C TYR A 26 1.92 2.92 -32.20
N PHE A 27 1.06 2.91 -31.18
CA PHE A 27 0.99 3.98 -30.21
C PHE A 27 2.26 4.10 -29.36
N ARG A 28 2.89 2.98 -29.02
CA ARG A 28 4.16 2.99 -28.28
C ARG A 28 5.33 3.54 -29.11
N GLU A 29 5.39 3.19 -30.38
CA GLU A 29 6.55 3.50 -31.24
C GLU A 29 6.43 4.85 -31.96
N GLU A 30 5.27 5.15 -32.52
CA GLU A 30 5.07 6.26 -33.48
C GLU A 30 3.93 7.20 -33.07
N GLY A 31 2.93 6.70 -32.32
CA GLY A 31 1.73 7.45 -31.96
C GLY A 31 1.93 8.44 -30.82
N ARG A 32 1.28 9.61 -30.94
CA ARG A 32 1.27 10.64 -29.88
C ARG A 32 -0.01 10.62 -29.04
N ILE A 33 -1.12 10.24 -29.63
CA ILE A 33 -2.44 10.21 -29.00
C ILE A 33 -3.13 8.93 -29.42
N MET A 34 -3.62 8.17 -28.44
CA MET A 34 -4.50 7.02 -28.66
C MET A 34 -5.89 7.36 -28.13
N ILE A 35 -6.90 7.14 -28.96
CA ILE A 35 -8.31 7.28 -28.58
C ILE A 35 -8.86 5.87 -28.46
N ALA A 36 -9.39 5.52 -27.29
CA ALA A 36 -9.98 4.22 -27.03
C ALA A 36 -11.32 4.37 -26.31
N THR A 37 -12.30 3.59 -26.74
CA THR A 37 -13.57 3.40 -26.01
C THR A 37 -13.37 2.34 -24.93
N GLU A 38 -14.30 2.27 -23.97
CA GLU A 38 -14.20 1.35 -22.82
C GLU A 38 -14.05 -0.12 -23.25
N ALA A 39 -14.83 -0.58 -24.23
CA ALA A 39 -14.71 -1.92 -24.80
C ALA A 39 -13.41 -2.13 -25.62
N GLY A 40 -12.83 -1.05 -26.14
CA GLY A 40 -11.56 -1.10 -26.89
C GLY A 40 -10.32 -1.12 -25.98
N ALA A 41 -10.44 -0.56 -24.77
CA ALA A 41 -9.37 -0.46 -23.77
C ALA A 41 -9.42 -1.56 -22.70
N GLU A 42 -10.40 -2.45 -22.76
CA GLU A 42 -10.47 -3.57 -21.83
C GLU A 42 -9.32 -4.56 -22.11
N GLY A 43 -8.55 -4.85 -21.06
CA GLY A 43 -7.44 -5.81 -21.12
C GLY A 43 -6.14 -5.30 -21.78
N ILE A 44 -6.08 -4.04 -22.25
CA ILE A 44 -4.82 -3.49 -22.80
C ILE A 44 -3.92 -2.96 -21.68
N ASN A 45 -2.59 -3.08 -21.90
CA ASN A 45 -1.57 -2.57 -21.00
C ASN A 45 -0.91 -1.32 -21.58
N LEU A 46 -1.10 -0.18 -20.91
CA LEU A 46 -0.61 1.14 -21.33
C LEU A 46 0.38 1.72 -20.31
N GLN A 47 1.11 0.87 -19.57
CA GLN A 47 2.16 1.25 -18.61
C GLN A 47 3.27 2.17 -19.16
N PHE A 48 3.36 2.38 -20.47
CA PHE A 48 4.30 3.34 -21.07
C PHE A 48 3.73 4.77 -21.15
N CYS A 49 2.47 4.99 -20.79
CA CYS A 49 1.80 6.28 -20.83
C CYS A 49 1.87 6.98 -19.48
N SER A 50 2.24 8.26 -19.48
CA SER A 50 2.24 9.12 -18.28
C SER A 50 1.07 10.10 -18.23
N LEU A 51 0.21 10.15 -19.26
CA LEU A 51 -0.95 11.04 -19.33
C LEU A 51 -2.20 10.26 -19.75
N VAL A 52 -3.25 10.33 -18.96
CA VAL A 52 -4.57 9.78 -19.27
C VAL A 52 -5.56 10.93 -19.35
N VAL A 53 -6.22 11.09 -20.51
CA VAL A 53 -7.28 12.11 -20.69
C VAL A 53 -8.63 11.41 -20.79
N ASN A 54 -9.48 11.61 -19.79
CA ASN A 54 -10.87 11.18 -19.85
C ASN A 54 -11.68 12.26 -20.57
N TYR A 55 -11.99 12.00 -21.84
CA TYR A 55 -12.82 12.90 -22.65
C TYR A 55 -14.26 12.94 -22.14
N ASP A 56 -14.77 11.78 -21.72
CA ASP A 56 -16.02 11.58 -21.00
C ASP A 56 -15.74 10.95 -19.63
N LEU A 57 -16.43 11.43 -18.59
CA LEU A 57 -16.27 10.93 -17.24
C LEU A 57 -17.33 9.85 -16.98
N PRO A 58 -16.96 8.58 -16.72
CA PRO A 58 -17.93 7.55 -16.42
C PRO A 58 -18.53 7.78 -15.02
N TRP A 59 -19.83 7.52 -14.89
CA TRP A 59 -20.58 7.75 -13.66
C TRP A 59 -20.16 6.82 -12.52
N ASN A 60 -19.54 5.68 -12.83
CA ASN A 60 -19.04 4.72 -11.85
C ASN A 60 -17.54 4.99 -11.53
N PRO A 61 -17.19 5.36 -10.30
CA PRO A 61 -15.80 5.60 -9.88
C PRO A 61 -14.88 4.41 -10.16
N GLN A 62 -15.38 3.19 -10.05
CA GLN A 62 -14.59 1.98 -10.29
C GLN A 62 -14.16 1.88 -11.76
N ARG A 63 -14.97 2.36 -12.70
CA ARG A 63 -14.56 2.45 -14.11
C ARG A 63 -13.45 3.47 -14.31
N ILE A 64 -13.48 4.60 -13.60
CA ILE A 64 -12.39 5.59 -13.61
C ILE A 64 -11.10 4.95 -13.11
N GLU A 65 -11.13 4.28 -11.96
CA GLU A 65 -9.98 3.58 -11.40
C GLU A 65 -9.45 2.48 -12.34
N GLN A 66 -10.34 1.72 -12.97
CA GLN A 66 -9.94 0.72 -13.96
C GLN A 66 -9.29 1.32 -15.22
N ARG A 67 -9.67 2.54 -15.63
CA ARG A 67 -9.03 3.29 -16.73
C ARG A 67 -7.64 3.76 -16.32
N ILE A 68 -7.51 4.37 -15.13
CA ILE A 68 -6.22 4.84 -14.58
C ILE A 68 -5.28 3.64 -14.39
N GLY A 69 -5.79 2.54 -13.86
CA GLY A 69 -5.06 1.28 -13.66
C GLY A 69 -4.59 0.58 -14.95
N ARG A 70 -4.85 1.11 -16.15
CA ARG A 70 -4.20 0.64 -17.40
C ARG A 70 -2.82 1.26 -17.62
N ALA A 71 -2.61 2.48 -17.12
CA ALA A 71 -1.36 3.22 -17.20
C ALA A 71 -0.61 3.24 -15.86
N HIS A 72 -1.33 3.24 -14.74
CA HIS A 72 -0.80 3.28 -13.38
C HIS A 72 -0.79 1.87 -12.77
N ARG A 73 0.29 1.11 -13.01
CA ARG A 73 0.54 -0.23 -12.46
C ARG A 73 1.97 -0.33 -11.93
N TYR A 74 2.23 -1.35 -11.11
CA TYR A 74 3.58 -1.65 -10.60
C TYR A 74 4.59 -1.74 -11.77
N GLY A 75 5.69 -0.98 -11.68
CA GLY A 75 6.71 -0.86 -12.73
C GLY A 75 6.63 0.40 -13.61
N GLN A 76 5.64 1.28 -13.41
CA GLN A 76 5.60 2.60 -14.05
C GLN A 76 6.76 3.49 -13.54
N LYS A 77 7.48 4.14 -14.46
CA LYS A 77 8.67 4.97 -14.15
C LYS A 77 8.36 6.45 -13.98
N HIS A 78 7.17 6.90 -14.38
CA HIS A 78 6.75 8.30 -14.37
C HIS A 78 5.41 8.48 -13.68
N ASP A 79 5.22 9.60 -12.99
CA ASP A 79 3.93 9.94 -12.40
C ASP A 79 2.86 10.05 -13.49
N VAL A 80 1.75 9.35 -13.31
CA VAL A 80 0.63 9.35 -14.26
C VAL A 80 -0.28 10.52 -13.95
N VAL A 81 -0.34 11.49 -14.86
CA VAL A 81 -1.26 12.63 -14.78
C VAL A 81 -2.60 12.23 -15.39
N VAL A 82 -3.69 12.49 -14.67
CA VAL A 82 -5.06 12.21 -15.14
C VAL A 82 -5.80 13.53 -15.35
N VAL A 83 -6.25 13.78 -16.57
CA VAL A 83 -7.02 14.97 -16.94
C VAL A 83 -8.44 14.56 -17.28
N ASN A 84 -9.42 15.16 -16.58
CA ASN A 84 -10.83 14.90 -16.81
C ASN A 84 -11.46 16.10 -17.52
N PHE A 85 -12.04 15.88 -18.70
CA PHE A 85 -12.81 16.90 -19.39
C PHE A 85 -14.24 16.91 -18.89
N LEU A 86 -14.75 18.13 -18.70
CA LEU A 86 -16.10 18.37 -18.24
C LEU A 86 -16.74 19.45 -19.09
N ASN A 87 -17.93 19.16 -19.62
CA ASN A 87 -18.67 20.13 -20.38
C ASN A 87 -19.40 21.11 -19.45
N LYS A 88 -18.84 22.30 -19.28
CA LYS A 88 -19.44 23.38 -18.47
C LYS A 88 -20.78 23.90 -19.02
N LYS A 89 -21.20 23.52 -20.22
CA LYS A 89 -22.52 23.88 -20.75
C LYS A 89 -23.60 22.84 -20.43
N ASN A 90 -23.22 21.66 -19.94
CA ASN A 90 -24.13 20.60 -19.54
C ASN A 90 -24.22 20.57 -18.00
N GLU A 91 -25.38 20.91 -17.47
CA GLU A 91 -25.60 21.00 -16.03
C GLU A 91 -25.60 19.62 -15.35
N ALA A 92 -26.00 18.57 -16.08
CA ALA A 92 -25.96 17.21 -15.59
C ALA A 92 -24.51 16.71 -15.39
N ASP A 93 -23.58 17.07 -16.29
CA ASP A 93 -22.15 16.75 -16.15
C ASP A 93 -21.54 17.46 -14.94
N GLN A 94 -21.91 18.73 -14.72
CA GLN A 94 -21.47 19.49 -13.54
C GLN A 94 -21.98 18.86 -12.24
N ARG A 95 -23.26 18.45 -12.21
CA ARG A 95 -23.87 17.87 -11.01
C ARG A 95 -23.29 16.52 -10.67
N VAL A 96 -23.02 15.70 -11.67
CA VAL A 96 -22.33 14.42 -11.46
C VAL A 96 -20.92 14.64 -10.98
N TYR A 97 -20.18 15.58 -11.56
CA TYR A 97 -18.83 15.85 -11.08
C TYR A 97 -18.83 16.26 -9.61
N ALA A 98 -19.79 17.10 -9.18
CA ALA A 98 -19.97 17.43 -7.77
C ALA A 98 -20.27 16.19 -6.92
N LEU A 99 -21.18 15.31 -7.36
CA LEU A 99 -21.51 14.07 -6.65
C LEU A 99 -20.33 13.10 -6.59
N LEU A 100 -19.59 12.93 -7.69
CA LEU A 100 -18.40 12.10 -7.74
C LEU A 100 -17.30 12.69 -6.87
N GLN A 101 -17.11 14.00 -6.86
CA GLN A 101 -16.13 14.67 -5.99
C GLN A 101 -16.45 14.46 -4.51
N ASP A 102 -17.72 14.59 -4.11
CA ASP A 102 -18.18 14.29 -2.74
C ASP A 102 -17.98 12.80 -2.40
N LYS A 103 -18.28 11.90 -3.35
CA LYS A 103 -18.05 10.44 -3.21
C LYS A 103 -16.55 10.13 -3.11
N PHE A 104 -15.71 10.71 -3.96
CA PHE A 104 -14.25 10.56 -3.96
C PHE A 104 -13.63 11.06 -2.66
N GLN A 105 -14.15 12.14 -2.05
CA GLN A 105 -13.75 12.57 -0.70
C GLN A 105 -14.14 11.55 0.38
N LEU A 106 -15.35 10.98 0.31
CA LEU A 106 -15.78 9.88 1.17
C LEU A 106 -14.91 8.62 0.99
N PHE A 107 -14.46 8.33 -0.24
CA PHE A 107 -13.59 7.20 -0.56
C PHE A 107 -12.14 7.42 -0.13
N GLN A 108 -11.58 8.62 -0.32
CA GLN A 108 -10.23 8.99 0.13
C GLN A 108 -10.07 8.83 1.65
N GLY A 109 -11.13 9.09 2.43
CA GLY A 109 -11.15 8.85 3.87
C GLY A 109 -11.12 7.36 4.29
N VAL A 110 -11.37 6.42 3.36
CA VAL A 110 -11.57 4.98 3.62
C VAL A 110 -10.53 4.10 2.91
N PHE A 111 -9.42 4.66 2.39
CA PHE A 111 -8.31 3.90 1.77
C PHE A 111 -7.44 3.07 2.75
N GLY A 112 -8.05 2.55 3.83
CA GLY A 112 -7.53 1.44 4.64
C GLY A 112 -8.53 0.31 4.85
N ALA A 113 -9.71 0.35 4.21
CA ALA A 113 -10.75 -0.70 4.29
C ALA A 113 -11.33 -1.04 2.91
N SER A 114 -10.56 -0.80 1.85
CA SER A 114 -11.08 -0.43 0.53
C SER A 114 -11.56 -1.59 -0.35
N ASP A 115 -11.50 -2.85 0.04
CA ASP A 115 -12.07 -3.94 -0.78
C ASP A 115 -13.42 -4.46 -0.25
N GLU A 116 -13.61 -4.54 1.07
CA GLU A 116 -14.87 -5.07 1.65
C GLU A 116 -16.00 -4.04 1.64
N VAL A 117 -15.71 -2.74 1.80
CA VAL A 117 -16.74 -1.68 1.78
C VAL A 117 -17.21 -1.38 0.36
N LEU A 118 -16.31 -1.47 -0.63
CA LEU A 118 -16.63 -1.34 -2.05
C LEU A 118 -17.53 -2.47 -2.55
N GLY A 119 -17.33 -3.70 -2.04
CA GLY A 119 -18.21 -4.84 -2.33
C GLY A 119 -19.56 -4.80 -1.61
N ALA A 120 -19.64 -4.17 -0.43
CA ALA A 120 -20.86 -4.16 0.40
C ALA A 120 -21.87 -3.05 0.03
N ILE A 121 -21.43 -1.95 -0.58
CA ILE A 121 -22.30 -0.78 -0.84
C ILE A 121 -22.76 -0.67 -2.30
N GLU A 122 -22.10 -1.30 -3.28
CA GLU A 122 -22.53 -1.14 -4.67
C GLU A 122 -22.43 -2.43 -5.50
N SER A 123 -23.59 -2.94 -5.93
CA SER A 123 -23.65 -3.50 -7.27
C SER A 123 -23.55 -2.32 -8.25
N GLY A 124 -22.36 -2.07 -8.80
CA GLY A 124 -22.08 -0.91 -9.69
C GLY A 124 -23.01 -0.79 -10.93
N VAL A 125 -23.87 -1.79 -11.15
CA VAL A 125 -24.89 -1.84 -12.21
C VAL A 125 -26.15 -1.02 -11.86
N ASP A 126 -26.50 -0.81 -10.59
CA ASP A 126 -27.75 -0.12 -10.21
C ASP A 126 -27.61 1.42 -10.27
N PHE A 127 -26.46 1.95 -9.87
CA PHE A 127 -26.17 3.39 -9.93
C PHE A 127 -26.10 3.93 -11.36
N GLU A 128 -25.44 3.20 -12.27
CA GLU A 128 -25.35 3.55 -13.69
C GLU A 128 -26.72 3.58 -14.37
N LYS A 129 -27.59 2.60 -14.05
CA LYS A 129 -28.96 2.56 -14.56
C LYS A 129 -29.78 3.75 -14.08
N ARG A 130 -29.69 4.13 -12.81
CA ARG A 130 -30.43 5.26 -12.25
C ARG A 130 -30.01 6.60 -12.86
N ILE A 131 -28.70 6.81 -13.07
CA ILE A 131 -28.22 8.02 -13.76
C ILE A 131 -28.64 8.02 -15.24
N ALA A 132 -28.52 6.89 -15.93
CA ALA A 132 -28.97 6.76 -17.31
C ALA A 132 -30.48 7.04 -17.45
N ASP A 133 -31.30 6.57 -16.50
CA ASP A 133 -32.74 6.84 -16.44
C ASP A 133 -33.04 8.34 -16.25
N ILE A 134 -32.28 9.04 -15.39
CA ILE A 134 -32.42 10.50 -15.21
C ILE A 134 -32.10 11.22 -16.53
N TYR A 135 -31.04 10.82 -17.23
CA TYR A 135 -30.67 11.36 -18.54
C TYR A 135 -31.72 11.10 -19.64
N GLN A 136 -32.41 9.96 -19.58
CA GLN A 136 -33.43 9.61 -20.56
C GLN A 136 -34.77 10.31 -20.31
N ARG A 137 -35.13 10.53 -19.03
CA ARG A 137 -36.43 11.09 -18.63
C ARG A 137 -36.43 12.60 -18.49
N CYS A 138 -35.34 13.20 -18.00
CA CYS A 138 -35.28 14.63 -17.70
C CYS A 138 -34.62 15.39 -18.84
N ARG A 139 -35.28 16.42 -19.38
CA ARG A 139 -34.73 17.26 -20.47
C ARG A 139 -34.53 18.72 -20.09
N LYS A 140 -35.11 19.16 -18.97
CA LYS A 140 -34.93 20.52 -18.44
C LYS A 140 -33.97 20.51 -17.25
N SER A 141 -33.20 21.59 -17.15
CA SER A 141 -32.27 21.87 -16.04
C SER A 141 -32.89 21.64 -14.66
N ASP A 142 -34.07 22.22 -14.40
CA ASP A 142 -34.74 22.11 -13.10
C ASP A 142 -35.18 20.67 -12.76
N GLU A 143 -35.60 19.90 -13.76
CA GLU A 143 -36.02 18.49 -13.60
C GLU A 143 -34.81 17.58 -13.32
N ILE A 144 -33.70 17.82 -14.02
CA ILE A 144 -32.42 17.14 -13.79
C ILE A 144 -31.96 17.41 -12.35
N LYS A 145 -31.97 18.68 -11.93
CA LYS A 145 -31.56 19.08 -10.59
C LYS A 145 -32.39 18.41 -9.50
N ALA A 146 -33.72 18.43 -9.62
CA ALA A 146 -34.61 17.79 -8.65
C ALA A 146 -34.40 16.26 -8.57
N ALA A 147 -34.22 15.59 -9.71
CA ALA A 147 -33.97 14.15 -9.76
C ALA A 147 -32.62 13.77 -9.13
N PHE A 148 -31.58 14.57 -9.37
CA PHE A 148 -30.27 14.38 -8.74
C PHE A 148 -30.28 14.68 -7.25
N ASP A 149 -31.02 15.69 -6.80
CA ASP A 149 -31.17 16.03 -5.37
C ASP A 149 -31.91 14.90 -4.62
N GLN A 150 -32.93 14.32 -5.24
CA GLN A 150 -33.63 13.16 -4.68
C GLN A 150 -32.72 11.92 -4.59
N LEU A 151 -31.97 11.63 -5.66
CA LEU A 151 -31.00 10.53 -5.67
C LEU A 151 -29.92 10.71 -4.57
N GLN A 152 -29.44 11.94 -4.40
CA GLN A 152 -28.47 12.29 -3.36
C GLN A 152 -29.05 12.07 -1.96
N LEU A 153 -30.31 12.44 -1.74
CA LEU A 153 -31.00 12.23 -0.46
C LEU A 153 -31.13 10.73 -0.13
N GLU A 154 -31.59 9.93 -1.09
CA GLU A 154 -31.75 8.46 -0.93
C GLU A 154 -30.41 7.79 -0.57
N LEU A 155 -29.34 8.10 -1.32
CA LEU A 155 -28.00 7.56 -1.07
C LEU A 155 -27.43 8.02 0.29
N SER A 156 -27.69 9.26 0.69
CA SER A 156 -27.19 9.78 1.97
C SER A 156 -27.79 9.04 3.17
N LEU A 157 -29.03 8.57 3.07
CA LEU A 157 -29.70 7.80 4.12
C LEU A 157 -29.07 6.41 4.25
N GLU A 158 -28.84 5.71 3.14
CA GLU A 158 -28.18 4.40 3.14
C GLU A 158 -26.75 4.47 3.67
N ILE A 159 -25.97 5.48 3.25
CA ILE A 159 -24.60 5.71 3.72
C ILE A 159 -24.59 6.02 5.22
N ASN A 160 -25.50 6.89 5.69
CA ASN A 160 -25.58 7.22 7.11
C ASN A 160 -25.99 6.02 7.96
N GLU A 161 -26.90 5.16 7.49
CA GLU A 161 -27.25 3.93 8.19
C GLU A 161 -26.08 2.94 8.24
N ALA A 162 -25.40 2.71 7.12
CA ALA A 162 -24.23 1.84 7.06
C ALA A 162 -23.11 2.36 7.98
N MET A 163 -22.81 3.66 7.89
CA MET A 163 -21.86 4.34 8.78
C MET A 163 -22.29 4.26 10.24
N THR A 164 -23.58 4.40 10.55
CA THR A 164 -24.10 4.30 11.93
C THR A 164 -23.98 2.88 12.46
N ARG A 165 -24.27 1.85 11.64
CA ARG A 165 -24.06 0.43 12.01
C ARG A 165 -22.59 0.13 12.26
N THR A 166 -21.70 0.54 11.36
CA THR A 166 -20.25 0.40 11.54
C THR A 166 -19.78 1.15 12.79
N ARG A 167 -20.25 2.38 13.01
CA ARG A 167 -19.91 3.19 14.18
C ARG A 167 -20.44 2.60 15.48
N LYS A 168 -21.61 1.95 15.47
CA LYS A 168 -22.19 1.27 16.64
C LYS A 168 -21.42 -0.01 16.99
N LEU A 169 -21.04 -0.81 15.99
CA LEU A 169 -20.19 -1.99 16.16
C LEU A 169 -18.77 -1.64 16.66
N LEU A 170 -18.26 -0.49 16.25
CA LEU A 170 -17.02 0.07 16.76
C LEU A 170 -17.19 0.59 18.20
N LEU A 171 -18.18 1.45 18.48
CA LEU A 171 -18.40 2.08 19.79
C LEU A 171 -18.66 1.08 20.92
N GLU A 172 -19.33 -0.04 20.64
CA GLU A 172 -19.56 -1.10 21.63
C GLU A 172 -18.26 -1.83 22.05
N ASN A 173 -17.15 -1.62 21.31
CA ASN A 173 -15.84 -2.24 21.56
C ASN A 173 -14.70 -1.23 21.82
N MET A 174 -14.98 0.06 22.10
CA MET A 174 -13.97 1.11 21.93
C MET A 174 -13.19 1.56 23.17
N ASP A 175 -11.91 1.18 23.17
CA ASP A 175 -10.79 1.70 23.97
C ASP A 175 -10.09 2.90 23.26
N ASP A 176 -9.21 3.61 23.99
CA ASP A 176 -8.48 4.83 23.54
C ASP A 176 -7.72 4.67 22.20
N GLU A 177 -7.39 3.43 21.81
CA GLU A 177 -6.78 3.08 20.52
C GLU A 177 -7.61 3.53 19.32
N VAL A 178 -8.93 3.47 19.42
CA VAL A 178 -9.81 3.84 18.31
C VAL A 178 -10.20 5.32 18.36
N ARG A 179 -10.03 6.04 19.48
CA ARG A 179 -10.02 7.51 19.45
C ARG A 179 -8.83 8.03 18.67
N GLU A 180 -7.65 7.42 18.87
CA GLU A 180 -6.45 7.68 18.07
C GLU A 180 -6.66 7.27 16.59
N LYS A 181 -7.31 6.11 16.34
CA LYS A 181 -7.63 5.62 14.99
C LYS A 181 -8.84 6.28 14.30
N LEU A 182 -9.78 6.93 15.00
CA LEU A 182 -10.93 7.64 14.38
C LEU A 182 -10.66 9.12 14.18
N ARG A 183 -9.69 9.70 14.91
CA ARG A 183 -9.00 10.91 14.43
C ARG A 183 -8.40 10.69 13.03
N ILE A 184 -8.30 9.42 12.54
CA ILE A 184 -7.73 9.06 11.20
C ILE A 184 -8.39 9.71 10.00
N ARG A 185 -9.63 10.17 10.04
CA ARG A 185 -10.34 10.22 8.76
C ARG A 185 -10.63 11.57 8.12
N ASN A 186 -10.14 12.70 8.65
CA ASN A 186 -10.21 13.98 7.91
C ASN A 186 -8.94 14.87 7.94
N GLU A 187 -7.88 14.54 8.69
CA GLU A 187 -6.69 15.42 8.88
C GLU A 187 -5.31 14.71 8.79
N LYS A 188 -5.24 13.52 8.17
CA LYS A 188 -4.28 12.48 8.59
C LYS A 188 -3.00 12.18 7.84
N SER A 189 -2.58 13.02 6.91
CA SER A 189 -1.13 13.19 6.76
C SER A 189 -0.59 14.12 7.85
N ASN A 190 -1.30 15.19 8.19
CA ASN A 190 -0.83 16.17 9.18
C ASN A 190 -0.89 15.64 10.62
N GLU A 191 -1.91 14.93 11.09
CA GLU A 191 -1.92 14.52 12.52
C GLU A 191 -0.97 13.36 12.87
N TYR A 192 -0.71 12.41 11.95
CA TYR A 192 0.29 11.36 12.20
C TYR A 192 1.70 11.92 12.22
N LEU A 193 2.01 12.81 11.26
CA LEU A 193 3.20 13.64 11.31
C LEU A 193 3.24 14.42 12.64
N SER A 194 2.11 14.95 13.15
CA SER A 194 2.09 15.71 14.42
C SER A 194 2.55 14.92 15.63
N ARG A 195 2.27 13.62 15.73
CA ARG A 195 2.75 12.83 16.89
C ARG A 195 4.25 12.60 16.83
N TYR A 196 4.77 12.13 15.70
CA TYR A 196 6.21 11.93 15.52
C TYR A 196 6.98 13.24 15.59
N GLU A 197 6.43 14.32 15.03
CA GLU A 197 6.97 15.67 15.11
C GLU A 197 6.99 16.18 16.57
N ARG A 198 5.91 15.97 17.34
CA ARG A 198 5.87 16.31 18.77
C ARG A 198 6.91 15.51 19.56
N GLN A 199 7.04 14.22 19.29
CA GLN A 199 8.07 13.37 19.92
C GLN A 199 9.48 13.81 19.52
N LEU A 200 9.71 14.12 18.24
CA LEU A 200 10.98 14.61 17.74
C LEU A 200 11.35 15.93 18.41
N ILE A 201 10.44 16.90 18.49
CA ILE A 201 10.66 18.17 19.20
C ILE A 201 10.90 17.93 20.69
N ALA A 202 10.18 17.02 21.34
CA ALA A 202 10.41 16.71 22.76
C ALA A 202 11.83 16.16 23.02
N VAL A 203 12.29 15.21 22.20
CA VAL A 203 13.67 14.69 22.28
C VAL A 203 14.67 15.79 21.95
N THR A 204 14.41 16.58 20.91
CA THR A 204 15.28 17.71 20.51
C THR A 204 15.42 18.73 21.62
N ARG A 205 14.32 19.07 22.31
CA ARG A 205 14.29 19.96 23.47
C ARG A 205 15.13 19.45 24.62
N HIS A 206 15.15 18.14 24.80
CA HIS A 206 15.93 17.51 25.84
C HIS A 206 17.43 17.42 25.49
N GLU A 207 17.78 17.02 24.27
CA GLU A 207 19.19 16.88 23.85
C GLU A 207 19.88 18.23 23.59
N LEU A 208 19.13 19.24 23.14
CA LEU A 208 19.66 20.55 22.77
C LEU A 208 19.31 21.67 23.76
N SER A 209 18.94 21.36 25.00
CA SER A 209 18.52 22.37 25.98
C SER A 209 19.53 23.51 26.15
N ASP A 210 20.82 23.19 26.12
CA ASP A 210 21.92 24.14 26.31
C ASP A 210 22.43 24.72 24.97
N HIS A 211 21.95 24.19 23.85
CA HIS A 211 22.45 24.47 22.51
C HIS A 211 21.41 25.13 21.59
N ALA A 212 20.14 25.18 21.99
CA ALA A 212 19.03 25.74 21.24
C ALA A 212 18.05 26.51 22.13
N GLU A 213 17.41 27.53 21.56
CA GLU A 213 16.34 28.29 22.19
C GLU A 213 15.01 27.91 21.54
N PHE A 214 14.09 27.35 22.31
CA PHE A 214 12.81 26.86 21.83
C PHE A 214 11.76 27.98 21.90
N ILE A 215 11.19 28.32 20.75
CA ILE A 215 10.27 29.46 20.62
C ILE A 215 8.83 29.00 20.83
N ASP A 216 8.43 27.90 20.18
CA ASP A 216 7.12 27.27 20.34
C ASP A 216 7.22 25.73 20.27
N ASP A 217 6.08 25.05 20.17
CA ASP A 217 6.01 23.58 20.07
C ASP A 217 6.46 23.02 18.71
N SER A 218 6.84 23.89 17.77
CA SER A 218 7.17 23.54 16.40
C SER A 218 8.45 24.17 15.85
N SER A 219 9.10 25.06 16.61
CA SER A 219 10.24 25.84 16.16
C SER A 219 11.25 26.12 17.27
N PHE A 220 12.52 26.16 16.87
CA PHE A 220 13.63 26.47 17.77
C PHE A 220 14.78 27.11 17.00
N LYS A 221 15.58 27.93 17.70
CA LYS A 221 16.79 28.53 17.16
C LYS A 221 18.02 27.80 17.66
N LEU A 222 18.75 27.14 16.77
CA LEU A 222 20.00 26.47 17.10
C LEU A 222 21.12 27.51 17.27
N LYS A 223 21.73 27.56 18.45
CA LYS A 223 22.81 28.50 18.82
C LYS A 223 24.19 27.89 18.66
N SER A 224 24.31 26.60 18.89
CA SER A 224 25.57 25.86 18.79
C SER A 224 25.32 24.42 18.36
N TRP A 225 26.31 23.80 17.72
CA TRP A 225 26.24 22.43 17.23
C TRP A 225 27.12 21.51 18.10
N PRO A 226 26.53 20.62 18.93
CA PRO A 226 27.27 19.77 19.85
C PRO A 226 27.80 18.46 19.24
N PHE A 227 27.51 18.19 17.96
CA PHE A 227 27.79 16.91 17.32
C PHE A 227 28.97 16.99 16.33
N PRO A 228 29.51 15.85 15.87
CA PRO A 228 30.48 15.83 14.78
C PRO A 228 29.87 16.35 13.46
N GLY A 229 30.65 17.08 12.67
CA GLY A 229 30.24 17.61 11.37
C GLY A 229 29.96 19.12 11.38
N LYS A 230 29.31 19.62 10.33
CA LYS A 230 28.86 21.00 10.20
C LYS A 230 27.37 21.04 9.89
N ILE A 231 26.66 21.92 10.59
CA ILE A 231 25.26 22.24 10.32
C ILE A 231 25.06 23.74 10.41
N ASP A 232 24.10 24.26 9.68
CA ASP A 232 23.79 25.69 9.71
C ASP A 232 23.11 26.07 11.03
N LEU A 233 23.62 27.10 11.68
CA LEU A 233 22.99 27.67 12.87
C LEU A 233 21.88 28.62 12.43
N GLY A 234 20.78 28.66 13.16
CA GLY A 234 19.63 29.47 12.74
C GLY A 234 18.31 28.93 13.24
N LEU A 235 17.24 29.42 12.62
CA LEU A 235 15.87 29.04 12.95
C LEU A 235 15.52 27.71 12.25
N TYR A 236 15.06 26.73 13.01
CA TYR A 236 14.57 25.44 12.56
C TYR A 236 13.08 25.31 12.84
N GLU A 237 12.32 24.81 11.87
CA GLU A 237 10.87 24.71 11.97
C GLU A 237 10.33 23.43 11.32
N LEU A 238 9.33 22.82 11.95
CA LEU A 238 8.60 21.69 11.39
C LEU A 238 7.87 22.07 10.07
N PRO A 239 7.61 21.13 9.15
CA PRO A 239 7.21 21.41 7.76
C PRO A 239 5.79 21.99 7.54
N ARG A 240 5.26 22.81 8.45
CA ARG A 240 3.90 23.39 8.39
C ARG A 240 3.85 24.90 8.22
N ARG A 241 5.00 25.58 8.25
CA ARG A 241 5.08 27.04 8.13
C ARG A 241 6.07 27.42 7.02
N SER A 242 5.75 28.51 6.33
CA SER A 242 6.54 29.04 5.22
C SER A 242 7.38 30.22 5.72
N GLY A 243 8.67 30.25 5.37
CA GLY A 243 9.60 31.28 5.82
C GLY A 243 11.06 30.94 5.47
N GLU A 244 11.99 31.78 5.93
CA GLU A 244 13.45 31.63 5.75
C GLU A 244 14.10 30.60 6.72
N ALA A 245 13.28 29.80 7.42
CA ALA A 245 13.74 28.81 8.40
C ALA A 245 14.23 27.50 7.75
N HIS A 246 15.17 26.81 8.40
CA HIS A 246 15.58 25.47 8.04
C HIS A 246 14.47 24.45 8.36
N LEU A 247 14.11 23.63 7.38
CA LEU A 247 13.04 22.63 7.54
C LEU A 247 13.52 21.45 8.39
N TYR A 248 12.93 21.29 9.57
CA TYR A 248 13.24 20.22 10.52
C TYR A 248 12.34 19.00 10.29
N ARG A 249 12.95 17.91 9.81
CA ARG A 249 12.28 16.63 9.48
C ARG A 249 13.06 15.47 10.08
N LEU A 250 12.44 14.30 10.17
CA LEU A 250 13.06 13.07 10.70
C LEU A 250 14.40 12.71 10.01
N ASN A 251 14.47 12.87 8.69
CA ASN A 251 15.68 12.55 7.90
C ASN A 251 16.66 13.73 7.82
N HIS A 252 16.46 14.79 8.62
CA HIS A 252 17.39 15.91 8.67
C HIS A 252 18.64 15.49 9.47
N PRO A 253 19.87 15.84 9.05
CA PRO A 253 21.09 15.46 9.79
C PRO A 253 21.07 15.84 11.28
N LEU A 254 20.47 16.99 11.61
CA LEU A 254 20.21 17.42 13.00
C LEU A 254 19.35 16.39 13.77
N ALA A 255 18.25 15.94 13.17
CA ALA A 255 17.32 15.00 13.80
C ALA A 255 17.98 13.63 13.97
N GLU A 256 18.71 13.16 12.95
CA GLU A 256 19.46 11.90 13.02
C GLU A 256 20.53 11.94 14.11
N ALA A 257 21.28 13.04 14.25
CA ALA A 257 22.29 13.19 15.29
C ALA A 257 21.68 13.24 16.70
N VAL A 258 20.59 13.99 16.88
CA VAL A 258 19.82 14.06 18.13
C VAL A 258 19.29 12.68 18.52
N LEU A 259 18.69 11.95 17.58
CA LEU A 259 18.17 10.61 17.83
C LEU A 259 19.30 9.61 18.12
N ALA A 260 20.42 9.70 17.42
CA ALA A 260 21.59 8.86 17.68
C ALA A 260 22.18 9.10 19.07
N GLN A 261 22.27 10.35 19.52
CA GLN A 261 22.71 10.68 20.88
C GLN A 261 21.74 10.12 21.92
N ALA A 262 20.43 10.36 21.74
CA ALA A 262 19.41 9.86 22.66
C ALA A 262 19.42 8.33 22.76
N LYS A 263 19.57 7.61 21.63
CA LYS A 263 19.65 6.14 21.58
C LYS A 263 20.90 5.58 22.28
N ASN A 264 22.03 6.29 22.19
CA ASN A 264 23.32 5.84 22.74
C ASN A 264 23.60 6.35 24.16
N ARG A 265 22.69 7.15 24.72
CA ARG A 265 22.84 7.66 26.08
C ARG A 265 22.72 6.53 27.09
N GLN A 266 23.72 6.39 27.95
CA GLN A 266 23.64 5.48 29.09
C GLN A 266 22.69 6.06 30.15
N LEU A 267 21.59 5.35 30.40
CA LEU A 267 20.61 5.71 31.40
C LEU A 267 20.79 4.84 32.64
N SER A 268 20.98 5.46 33.80
CA SER A 268 20.99 4.73 35.07
C SER A 268 19.56 4.31 35.45
N PRO A 269 19.36 3.10 36.01
CA PRO A 269 18.05 2.67 36.49
C PRO A 269 17.45 3.69 37.46
N ALA A 270 16.18 4.02 37.26
CA ALA A 270 15.46 4.99 38.08
C ALA A 270 14.01 4.56 38.30
N GLU A 271 13.42 5.07 39.38
CA GLU A 271 11.98 4.94 39.65
C GLU A 271 11.24 6.13 39.03
N VAL A 272 10.29 5.83 38.13
CA VAL A 272 9.43 6.80 37.44
C VAL A 272 8.01 6.65 37.92
N HIS A 273 7.43 7.75 38.40
CA HIS A 273 6.04 7.82 38.82
C HIS A 273 5.21 8.43 37.69
N PHE A 274 4.36 7.60 37.08
CA PHE A 274 3.42 8.02 36.05
C PHE A 274 2.12 8.49 36.71
N ASN A 275 1.66 9.68 36.35
CA ASN A 275 0.43 10.25 36.91
C ASN A 275 -0.76 9.96 36.00
N TYR A 276 -1.66 9.08 36.43
CA TYR A 276 -2.84 8.71 35.64
C TYR A 276 -3.87 9.84 35.55
N ALA A 277 -3.98 10.69 36.58
CA ALA A 277 -4.98 11.76 36.66
C ALA A 277 -4.62 13.00 35.83
N ALA A 278 -3.34 13.18 35.47
CA ALA A 278 -2.85 14.35 34.75
C ALA A 278 -2.94 14.23 33.21
N HIS A 279 -3.47 13.11 32.68
CA HIS A 279 -3.64 12.91 31.25
C HIS A 279 -5.05 13.32 30.79
N ASP A 280 -5.14 14.09 29.70
CA ASP A 280 -6.41 14.44 29.05
C ASP A 280 -7.01 13.24 28.32
N GLY A 281 -7.73 12.38 29.05
CA GLY A 281 -8.36 11.17 28.53
C GLY A 281 -8.26 9.99 29.50
N LYS A 282 -9.14 8.99 29.37
CA LYS A 282 -9.12 7.79 30.21
C LYS A 282 -8.44 6.66 29.44
N VAL A 283 -7.20 6.34 29.83
CA VAL A 283 -6.47 5.19 29.29
C VAL A 283 -6.95 3.91 30.00
N THR A 284 -8.07 3.34 29.56
CA THR A 284 -8.78 2.24 30.25
C THR A 284 -7.87 1.05 30.57
N ILE A 285 -6.96 0.71 29.65
CA ILE A 285 -6.02 -0.42 29.80
C ILE A 285 -5.06 -0.26 31.00
N LEU A 286 -4.80 0.98 31.45
CA LEU A 286 -3.95 1.28 32.61
C LEU A 286 -4.72 1.35 33.93
N LYS A 287 -6.05 1.50 33.90
CA LYS A 287 -6.89 1.63 35.10
C LYS A 287 -6.70 0.48 36.11
N PRO A 288 -6.55 -0.80 35.71
CA PRO A 288 -6.30 -1.90 36.65
C PRO A 288 -4.92 -1.85 37.33
N LEU A 289 -4.00 -1.03 36.80
CA LEU A 289 -2.65 -0.85 37.32
C LEU A 289 -2.53 0.34 38.28
N ALA A 290 -3.62 1.11 38.50
CA ALA A 290 -3.59 2.27 39.39
C ALA A 290 -3.17 1.84 40.80
N GLY A 291 -2.16 2.52 41.36
CA GLY A 291 -1.55 2.21 42.64
C GLY A 291 -0.55 1.05 42.62
N LYS A 292 -0.33 0.40 41.46
CA LYS A 292 0.67 -0.67 41.33
C LYS A 292 2.04 -0.13 40.94
N ALA A 293 3.06 -0.92 41.25
CA ALA A 293 4.43 -0.70 40.84
C ALA A 293 5.04 -1.97 40.26
N GLY A 294 6.14 -1.81 39.54
CA GLY A 294 6.84 -2.91 38.91
C GLY A 294 8.07 -2.49 38.14
N TRP A 295 8.54 -3.38 37.28
CA TRP A 295 9.67 -3.18 36.40
C TRP A 295 9.23 -3.11 34.94
N LEU A 296 9.92 -2.28 34.16
CA LEU A 296 9.71 -2.17 32.72
C LEU A 296 11.07 -2.01 32.03
N THR A 297 11.27 -2.78 30.97
CA THR A 297 12.43 -2.69 30.08
C THR A 297 11.96 -2.40 28.66
N LEU A 298 12.64 -1.46 28.01
CA LEU A 298 12.51 -1.21 26.59
C LEU A 298 13.74 -1.73 25.87
N SER A 299 13.53 -2.63 24.91
CA SER A 299 14.60 -3.12 24.02
C SER A 299 14.26 -2.82 22.57
N LEU A 300 15.27 -2.42 21.78
CA LEU A 300 15.21 -2.38 20.34
C LEU A 300 15.64 -3.75 19.79
N PHE A 301 14.76 -4.40 19.04
CA PHE A 301 14.98 -5.67 18.40
C PHE A 301 14.99 -5.48 16.89
N THR A 302 16.15 -5.65 16.28
CA THR A 302 16.35 -5.48 14.84
C THR A 302 16.47 -6.85 14.19
N VAL A 303 15.66 -7.09 13.16
CA VAL A 303 15.70 -8.32 12.35
C VAL A 303 16.14 -7.93 10.95
N GLU A 304 17.31 -8.39 10.54
CA GLU A 304 17.88 -8.16 9.21
C GLU A 304 17.74 -9.41 8.34
N SER A 305 17.25 -9.23 7.12
CA SER A 305 16.99 -10.31 6.16
C SER A 305 17.21 -9.81 4.73
N LEU A 306 18.12 -10.47 3.99
CA LEU A 306 18.60 -10.14 2.63
C LEU A 306 19.14 -8.71 2.43
N ASP A 307 18.31 -7.68 2.63
CA ASP A 307 18.60 -6.24 2.48
C ASP A 307 17.56 -5.37 3.24
N GLN A 308 16.73 -5.97 4.09
CA GLN A 308 15.70 -5.28 4.87
C GLN A 308 15.98 -5.46 6.36
N ALA A 309 16.04 -4.34 7.07
CA ALA A 309 16.09 -4.31 8.53
C ALA A 309 14.71 -3.89 9.05
N GLU A 310 14.08 -4.75 9.85
CA GLU A 310 12.86 -4.43 10.60
C GLU A 310 13.23 -4.13 12.05
N ASP A 311 12.99 -2.89 12.49
CA ASP A 311 13.17 -2.45 13.87
C ASP A 311 11.87 -2.63 14.67
N HIS A 312 11.95 -3.31 15.80
CA HIS A 312 10.84 -3.54 16.72
C HIS A 312 11.17 -3.05 18.12
N LEU A 313 10.28 -2.24 18.69
CA LEU A 313 10.36 -1.85 20.10
C LEU A 313 9.63 -2.86 20.98
N ILE A 314 10.35 -3.46 21.93
CA ILE A 314 9.83 -4.46 22.86
C ILE A 314 9.69 -3.83 24.25
N PHE A 315 8.45 -3.53 24.64
CA PHE A 315 8.10 -2.99 25.97
C PHE A 315 7.74 -4.08 26.96
N SER A 316 8.69 -4.71 27.64
CA SER A 316 8.38 -5.73 28.64
C SER A 316 8.16 -5.10 29.99
N ALA A 317 7.06 -5.43 30.68
CA ALA A 317 6.83 -4.98 32.04
C ALA A 317 6.24 -6.08 32.92
N VAL A 318 6.58 -6.03 34.20
CA VAL A 318 6.14 -6.98 35.24
C VAL A 318 5.80 -6.18 36.49
N THR A 319 4.65 -6.42 37.11
CA THR A 319 4.28 -5.84 38.40
C THR A 319 5.02 -6.53 39.56
N ASP A 320 5.14 -5.87 40.71
CA ASP A 320 5.77 -6.46 41.91
C ASP A 320 5.07 -7.75 42.38
N ASP A 321 3.79 -7.96 42.01
CA ASP A 321 3.03 -9.19 42.24
C ASP A 321 3.37 -10.34 41.27
N GLY A 322 4.36 -10.16 40.38
CA GLY A 322 4.86 -11.16 39.44
C GLY A 322 4.05 -11.29 38.15
N ARG A 323 3.03 -10.46 37.93
CA ARG A 323 2.22 -10.50 36.70
C ARG A 323 2.92 -9.75 35.55
N ALA A 324 3.16 -10.45 34.45
CA ALA A 324 3.62 -9.84 33.21
C ALA A 324 2.50 -8.99 32.58
N LEU A 325 2.85 -7.79 32.12
CA LEU A 325 1.97 -6.90 31.39
C LEU A 325 2.08 -7.14 29.88
N ASP A 326 0.99 -6.88 29.18
CA ASP A 326 0.98 -6.86 27.72
C ASP A 326 1.80 -5.68 27.18
N GLY A 327 2.26 -5.78 25.92
CA GLY A 327 3.11 -4.80 25.28
C GLY A 327 2.44 -3.48 25.04
N GLU A 328 1.16 -3.51 24.66
CA GLU A 328 0.41 -2.28 24.50
C GLU A 328 0.24 -1.59 25.84
N CYS A 329 -0.17 -2.33 26.87
CA CYS A 329 -0.31 -1.81 28.23
C CYS A 329 1.00 -1.17 28.73
N SER A 330 2.13 -1.83 28.49
CA SER A 330 3.46 -1.35 28.87
C SER A 330 3.85 -0.07 28.12
N ALA A 331 3.60 0.00 26.81
CA ALA A 331 3.87 1.19 25.99
C ALA A 331 2.97 2.37 26.39
N ARG A 332 1.72 2.12 26.79
CA ARG A 332 0.76 3.14 27.20
C ARG A 332 1.18 3.89 28.46
N LEU A 333 2.00 3.31 29.35
CA LEU A 333 2.57 4.04 30.48
C LEU A 333 3.30 5.32 30.03
N PHE A 334 4.01 5.27 28.89
CA PHE A 334 4.74 6.42 28.33
C PHE A 334 3.87 7.46 27.64
N THR A 335 2.55 7.26 27.59
CA THR A 335 1.61 8.32 27.21
C THR A 335 1.28 9.24 28.38
N LEU A 336 1.50 8.77 29.61
CA LEU A 336 1.25 9.54 30.82
C LEU A 336 2.46 10.43 31.17
N PRO A 337 2.22 11.63 31.73
CA PRO A 337 3.30 12.43 32.29
C PRO A 337 3.93 11.68 33.46
N GLY A 338 5.27 11.59 33.46
CA GLY A 338 6.06 10.92 34.48
C GLY A 338 7.09 11.84 35.09
N HIS A 339 7.41 11.63 36.37
CA HIS A 339 8.55 12.27 37.03
C HIS A 339 9.45 11.23 37.68
N VAL A 340 10.75 11.51 37.73
CA VAL A 340 11.74 10.65 38.37
C VAL A 340 11.65 10.86 39.88
N ALA A 341 11.26 9.82 40.62
CA ALA A 341 11.11 9.87 42.07
C ALA A 341 12.43 9.57 42.80
N SER A 342 13.22 8.63 42.29
CA SER A 342 14.56 8.32 42.82
C SER A 342 15.47 7.72 41.74
N ALA A 343 16.71 8.21 41.66
CA ALA A 343 17.79 7.61 40.87
C ALA A 343 18.72 6.84 41.83
N GLY A 344 18.99 5.55 41.58
CA GLY A 344 19.79 4.73 42.49
C GLY A 344 20.08 3.31 41.99
N VAL A 345 20.85 2.55 42.78
CA VAL A 345 21.19 1.14 42.51
C VAL A 345 19.95 0.28 42.75
N LEU A 346 19.17 0.04 41.70
CA LEU A 346 18.04 -0.86 41.74
C LEU A 346 18.49 -2.29 41.36
N PRO A 347 17.91 -3.36 41.92
CA PRO A 347 18.25 -4.73 41.56
C PRO A 347 17.95 -4.98 40.07
N VAL A 348 18.99 -5.10 39.26
CA VAL A 348 18.85 -5.36 37.83
C VAL A 348 18.46 -6.83 37.64
N GLY A 349 17.32 -7.07 36.99
CA GLY A 349 16.94 -8.40 36.52
C GLY A 349 15.89 -9.08 37.40
N SER A 350 14.66 -9.14 36.88
CA SER A 350 13.72 -10.18 37.28
C SER A 350 13.76 -11.26 36.20
N PRO A 351 13.97 -12.54 36.53
CA PRO A 351 13.89 -13.64 35.56
C PRO A 351 12.55 -13.65 34.78
N VAL A 352 11.49 -13.13 35.42
CA VAL A 352 10.15 -12.97 34.81
C VAL A 352 10.17 -11.92 33.70
N LEU A 353 10.93 -10.84 33.87
CA LEU A 353 11.07 -9.76 32.89
C LEU A 353 11.87 -10.22 31.68
N GLU A 354 12.97 -10.94 31.89
CA GLU A 354 13.76 -11.56 30.81
C GLU A 354 12.91 -12.57 30.02
N THR A 355 12.16 -13.41 30.73
CA THR A 355 11.23 -14.38 30.13
C THR A 355 10.15 -13.67 29.31
N ALA A 356 9.58 -12.56 29.82
CA ALA A 356 8.58 -11.77 29.10
C ALA A 356 9.17 -11.14 27.82
N THR A 357 10.40 -10.62 27.89
CA THR A 357 11.13 -10.09 26.73
C THR A 357 11.42 -11.17 25.70
N GLN A 358 11.87 -12.35 26.13
CA GLN A 358 12.16 -13.46 25.21
C GLN A 358 10.89 -13.95 24.51
N ARG A 359 9.79 -14.16 25.24
CA ARG A 359 8.50 -14.57 24.65
C ARG A 359 8.03 -13.63 23.55
N ARG A 360 8.29 -12.33 23.70
CA ARG A 360 7.93 -11.30 22.72
C ARG A 360 8.85 -11.32 21.51
N ARG A 361 10.16 -11.50 21.71
CA ARG A 361 11.11 -11.73 20.60
C ARG A 361 10.67 -12.93 19.77
N ASP A 362 10.37 -14.05 20.43
CA ASP A 362 9.92 -15.27 19.75
C ASP A 362 8.57 -15.08 19.03
N ALA A 363 7.68 -14.23 19.56
CA ALA A 363 6.42 -13.89 18.89
C ALA A 363 6.63 -13.03 17.65
N ILE A 364 7.52 -12.03 17.72
CA ILE A 364 7.87 -11.16 16.57
C ILE A 364 8.52 -12.00 15.48
N GLN A 365 9.51 -12.83 15.82
CA GLN A 365 10.18 -13.71 14.86
C GLN A 365 9.21 -14.69 14.21
N ARG A 366 8.31 -15.32 14.99
CA ARG A 366 7.26 -16.18 14.43
C ARG A 366 6.35 -15.42 13.47
N GLY A 367 5.92 -14.21 13.83
CA GLY A 367 5.09 -13.37 12.96
C GLY A 367 5.79 -12.97 11.66
N ILE A 368 7.09 -12.67 11.70
CA ILE A 368 7.91 -12.39 10.50
C ILE A 368 8.00 -13.65 9.62
N THR A 369 8.29 -14.80 10.23
CA THR A 369 8.36 -16.08 9.51
C THR A 369 7.03 -16.45 8.86
N GLU A 370 5.91 -16.32 9.57
CA GLU A 370 4.57 -16.58 9.04
C GLU A 370 4.21 -15.62 7.89
N ARG A 371 4.56 -14.33 8.03
CA ARG A 371 4.35 -13.33 6.97
C ARG A 371 5.16 -13.66 5.72
N ASN A 372 6.43 -14.05 5.90
CA ASN A 372 7.31 -14.46 4.82
C ASN A 372 6.81 -15.75 4.15
N ALA A 373 6.30 -16.71 4.92
CA ALA A 373 5.71 -17.94 4.39
C ALA A 373 4.44 -17.66 3.56
N ARG A 374 3.55 -16.78 4.02
CA ARG A 374 2.36 -16.37 3.23
C ARG A 374 2.72 -15.63 1.96
N PHE A 375 3.71 -14.74 2.04
CA PHE A 375 4.22 -14.04 0.85
C PHE A 375 4.77 -15.04 -0.18
N LEU A 376 5.50 -16.06 0.29
CA LEU A 376 6.01 -17.14 -0.54
C LEU A 376 4.88 -17.93 -1.21
N GLU A 377 3.92 -18.42 -0.43
CA GLU A 377 2.79 -19.20 -0.95
C GLU A 377 2.06 -18.42 -2.06
N ALA A 378 1.77 -17.14 -1.81
CA ALA A 378 1.13 -16.29 -2.81
C ALA A 378 1.98 -16.05 -4.07
N GLU A 379 3.31 -15.95 -3.94
CA GLU A 379 4.18 -15.74 -5.11
C GLU A 379 4.39 -17.03 -5.91
N ALA A 380 4.47 -18.18 -5.22
CA ALA A 380 4.50 -19.49 -5.84
C ALA A 380 3.19 -19.77 -6.60
N ASP A 381 2.03 -19.51 -6.00
CA ASP A 381 0.72 -19.68 -6.64
C ASP A 381 0.57 -18.82 -7.90
N LYS A 382 1.08 -17.58 -7.87
CA LYS A 382 1.10 -16.72 -9.06
C LYS A 382 2.00 -17.27 -10.15
N LEU A 383 3.18 -17.77 -9.79
CA LEU A 383 4.12 -18.34 -10.75
C LEU A 383 3.55 -19.60 -11.40
N ASP A 384 2.92 -20.46 -10.60
CA ASP A 384 2.28 -21.70 -11.06
C ASP A 384 1.06 -21.39 -11.94
N GLY A 385 0.19 -20.45 -11.53
CA GLY A 385 -0.93 -20.01 -12.35
C GLY A 385 -0.50 -19.39 -13.68
N TRP A 386 0.55 -18.55 -13.67
CA TRP A 386 1.13 -17.99 -14.89
C TRP A 386 1.73 -19.08 -15.80
N ALA A 387 2.43 -20.06 -15.22
CA ALA A 387 3.01 -21.18 -15.95
C ALA A 387 1.94 -22.05 -16.62
N ASP A 388 0.87 -22.37 -15.88
CA ASP A 388 -0.27 -23.14 -16.38
C ASP A 388 -1.00 -22.41 -17.52
N ASP A 389 -1.27 -21.11 -17.36
CA ASP A 389 -1.91 -20.29 -18.39
C ASP A 389 -1.07 -20.23 -19.67
N LEU A 390 0.25 -20.03 -19.53
CA LEU A 390 1.18 -19.98 -20.66
C LEU A 390 1.26 -21.32 -21.39
N LYS A 391 1.43 -22.41 -20.64
CA LYS A 391 1.47 -23.78 -21.15
C LYS A 391 0.18 -24.11 -21.90
N LEU A 392 -0.98 -23.83 -21.29
CA LEU A 392 -2.28 -24.15 -21.84
C LEU A 392 -2.60 -23.33 -23.10
N SER A 393 -2.14 -22.08 -23.17
CA SER A 393 -2.22 -21.25 -24.38
C SER A 393 -1.42 -21.87 -25.53
N LEU A 394 -0.14 -22.21 -25.29
CA LEU A 394 0.74 -22.78 -26.30
C LEU A 394 0.29 -24.18 -26.74
N GLU A 395 -0.20 -25.01 -25.82
CA GLU A 395 -0.77 -26.33 -26.14
C GLU A 395 -2.02 -26.20 -27.04
N ARG A 396 -2.90 -25.21 -26.77
CA ARG A 396 -4.06 -24.93 -27.61
C ARG A 396 -3.65 -24.50 -29.03
N GLU A 397 -2.66 -23.62 -29.14
CA GLU A 397 -2.12 -23.19 -30.44
C GLU A 397 -1.51 -24.34 -31.23
N ILE A 398 -0.72 -25.21 -30.57
CA ILE A 398 -0.14 -26.40 -31.21
C ILE A 398 -1.25 -27.33 -31.71
N LYS A 399 -2.31 -27.54 -30.91
CA LYS A 399 -3.44 -28.40 -31.27
C LYS A 399 -4.23 -27.83 -32.46
N GLU A 400 -4.39 -26.52 -32.53
CA GLU A 400 -5.03 -25.83 -33.66
C GLU A 400 -4.19 -25.93 -34.93
N LEU A 401 -2.86 -25.74 -34.83
CA LEU A 401 -1.95 -25.98 -35.96
C LEU A 401 -2.01 -27.43 -36.46
N ASP A 402 -2.09 -28.41 -35.54
CA ASP A 402 -2.27 -29.82 -35.90
C ASP A 402 -3.59 -30.06 -36.67
N ARG A 403 -4.68 -29.37 -36.30
CA ARG A 403 -5.95 -29.40 -37.03
C ARG A 403 -5.80 -28.80 -38.43
N GLN A 404 -5.18 -27.63 -38.55
CA GLN A 404 -4.96 -26.95 -39.83
C GLN A 404 -4.06 -27.74 -40.78
N ILE A 405 -3.00 -28.39 -40.27
CA ILE A 405 -2.14 -29.28 -41.05
C ILE A 405 -2.97 -30.44 -41.62
N LYS A 406 -3.85 -31.03 -40.82
CA LYS A 406 -4.72 -32.14 -41.26
C LYS A 406 -5.69 -31.70 -42.36
N GLU A 407 -6.25 -30.50 -42.26
CA GLU A 407 -7.14 -29.91 -43.27
C GLU A 407 -6.40 -29.57 -44.56
N ALA A 408 -5.24 -28.92 -44.45
CA ALA A 408 -4.38 -28.60 -45.59
C ALA A 408 -3.91 -29.87 -46.33
N ARG A 409 -3.56 -30.95 -45.60
CA ARG A 409 -3.24 -32.26 -46.19
C ARG A 409 -4.42 -32.85 -46.97
N ARG A 410 -5.64 -32.76 -46.43
CA ARG A 410 -6.85 -33.23 -47.14
C ARG A 410 -7.10 -32.43 -48.41
N ALA A 411 -7.01 -31.10 -48.34
CA ALA A 411 -7.20 -30.21 -49.49
C ALA A 411 -6.15 -30.45 -50.58
N ALA A 412 -4.88 -30.60 -50.21
CA ALA A 412 -3.80 -30.88 -51.15
C ALA A 412 -3.96 -32.24 -51.87
N THR A 413 -4.48 -33.26 -51.18
CA THR A 413 -4.80 -34.56 -51.80
C THR A 413 -5.97 -34.47 -52.78
N ALA A 414 -6.96 -33.62 -52.50
CA ALA A 414 -8.15 -33.44 -53.33
C ALA A 414 -7.95 -32.49 -54.54
N ALA A 415 -6.82 -31.77 -54.59
CA ALA A 415 -6.51 -30.83 -55.66
C ALA A 415 -6.38 -31.51 -57.04
N LEU A 416 -6.94 -30.88 -58.06
CA LEU A 416 -7.01 -31.43 -59.43
C LEU A 416 -5.85 -30.96 -60.30
N THR A 417 -5.27 -29.80 -59.99
CA THR A 417 -4.15 -29.23 -60.76
C THR A 417 -2.81 -29.39 -60.04
N LEU A 418 -1.73 -29.41 -60.82
CA LEU A 418 -0.37 -29.47 -60.27
C LEU A 418 -0.03 -28.20 -59.46
N GLU A 419 -0.52 -27.03 -59.89
CA GLU A 419 -0.34 -25.76 -59.20
C GLU A 419 -1.00 -25.75 -57.82
N GLU A 420 -2.25 -26.22 -57.71
CA GLU A 420 -2.95 -26.35 -56.42
C GLU A 420 -2.27 -27.36 -55.49
N LYS A 421 -1.76 -28.49 -56.02
CA LYS A 421 -0.98 -29.46 -55.23
C LYS A 421 0.31 -28.86 -54.70
N LEU A 422 1.03 -28.09 -55.52
CA LEU A 422 2.26 -27.42 -55.12
C LEU A 422 1.99 -26.33 -54.07
N ALA A 423 0.91 -25.55 -54.23
CA ALA A 423 0.48 -24.55 -53.26
C ALA A 423 0.11 -25.19 -51.91
N GLY A 424 -0.65 -26.30 -51.93
CA GLY A 424 -0.99 -27.07 -50.74
C GLY A 424 0.24 -27.62 -50.01
N GLN A 425 1.21 -28.18 -50.74
CA GLN A 425 2.50 -28.63 -50.19
C GLN A 425 3.29 -27.49 -49.49
N LYS A 426 3.34 -26.30 -50.11
CA LYS A 426 3.99 -25.12 -49.50
C LYS A 426 3.28 -24.70 -48.22
N GLN A 427 1.94 -24.71 -48.21
CA GLN A 427 1.14 -24.36 -47.03
C GLN A 427 1.33 -25.36 -45.88
N ILE A 428 1.36 -26.66 -46.17
CA ILE A 428 1.64 -27.71 -45.16
C ILE A 428 3.01 -27.49 -44.52
N LYS A 429 4.05 -27.26 -45.33
CA LYS A 429 5.41 -27.03 -44.83
C LYS A 429 5.48 -25.77 -43.95
N ALA A 430 4.75 -24.71 -44.30
CA ALA A 430 4.68 -23.49 -43.50
C ALA A 430 4.02 -23.74 -42.12
N LEU A 431 2.88 -24.45 -42.09
CA LEU A 431 2.19 -24.81 -40.85
C LEU A 431 3.02 -25.76 -39.96
N GLU A 432 3.73 -26.72 -40.56
CA GLU A 432 4.64 -27.61 -39.82
C GLU A 432 5.81 -26.85 -39.20
N SER A 433 6.35 -25.85 -39.90
CA SER A 433 7.38 -24.96 -39.37
C SER A 433 6.87 -24.15 -38.17
N GLN A 434 5.67 -23.57 -38.29
CA GLN A 434 5.02 -22.83 -37.19
C GLN A 434 4.78 -23.73 -35.97
N ARG A 435 4.30 -24.96 -36.17
CA ARG A 435 4.10 -25.94 -35.08
C ARG A 435 5.41 -26.26 -34.36
N SER A 436 6.48 -26.50 -35.09
CA SER A 436 7.80 -26.75 -34.52
C SER A 436 8.33 -25.56 -33.72
N GLN A 437 8.09 -24.33 -34.19
CA GLN A 437 8.44 -23.11 -33.46
C GLN A 437 7.65 -22.98 -32.15
N ARG A 438 6.33 -23.20 -32.17
CA ARG A 438 5.48 -23.17 -30.95
C ARG A 438 5.87 -24.25 -29.94
N ARG A 439 6.26 -25.44 -30.41
CA ARG A 439 6.81 -26.49 -29.54
C ARG A 439 8.10 -26.08 -28.85
N ARG A 440 9.03 -25.43 -29.55
CA ARG A 440 10.26 -24.90 -28.93
C ARG A 440 9.94 -23.83 -27.89
N SER A 441 9.05 -22.91 -28.25
CA SER A 441 8.59 -21.84 -27.36
C SER A 441 7.95 -22.40 -26.08
N LEU A 442 7.27 -23.54 -26.15
CA LEU A 442 6.74 -24.25 -24.98
C LEU A 442 7.86 -24.76 -24.06
N PHE A 443 8.93 -25.33 -24.60
CA PHE A 443 10.08 -25.77 -23.81
C PHE A 443 10.83 -24.57 -23.22
N ASP A 444 11.07 -23.53 -24.01
CA ASP A 444 11.75 -22.31 -23.54
C ASP A 444 10.94 -21.63 -22.41
N ALA A 445 9.61 -21.60 -22.54
CA ALA A 445 8.71 -21.11 -21.50
C ALA A 445 8.77 -21.94 -20.21
N GLN A 446 8.88 -23.26 -20.32
CA GLN A 446 9.04 -24.16 -19.16
C GLN A 446 10.37 -23.91 -18.45
N ASP A 447 11.47 -23.83 -19.20
CA ASP A 447 12.79 -23.52 -18.66
C ASP A 447 12.82 -22.15 -17.96
N ASP A 448 12.10 -21.16 -18.48
CA ASP A 448 12.01 -19.83 -17.87
C ASP A 448 11.17 -19.82 -16.57
N VAL A 449 10.12 -20.65 -16.49
CA VAL A 449 9.38 -20.87 -15.24
C VAL A 449 10.30 -21.49 -14.19
N ASP A 450 11.06 -22.53 -14.56
CA ASP A 450 11.96 -23.23 -13.64
C ASP A 450 13.07 -22.30 -13.13
N LYS A 451 13.69 -21.50 -14.00
CA LYS A 451 14.67 -20.48 -13.57
C LYS A 451 14.08 -19.47 -12.60
N ARG A 452 12.84 -19.01 -12.82
CA ARG A 452 12.18 -18.08 -11.90
C ARG A 452 11.88 -18.74 -10.55
N ARG A 453 11.52 -20.01 -10.55
CA ARG A 453 11.32 -20.79 -9.33
C ARG A 453 12.63 -20.94 -8.55
N GLU A 454 13.75 -21.21 -9.22
CA GLU A 454 15.08 -21.24 -8.59
C GLU A 454 15.46 -19.89 -7.97
N VAL A 455 15.22 -18.78 -8.67
CA VAL A 455 15.47 -17.42 -8.15
C VAL A 455 14.60 -17.13 -6.91
N LEU A 456 13.33 -17.54 -6.94
CA LEU A 456 12.43 -17.40 -5.80
C LEU A 456 12.97 -18.21 -4.61
N ILE A 457 13.41 -19.46 -4.83
CA ILE A 457 14.02 -20.31 -3.80
C ILE A 457 15.28 -19.67 -3.21
N ALA A 458 16.21 -19.19 -4.04
CA ALA A 458 17.43 -18.53 -3.58
C ALA A 458 17.13 -17.27 -2.75
N THR A 459 16.10 -16.51 -3.13
CA THR A 459 15.62 -15.36 -2.36
C THR A 459 15.10 -15.81 -0.99
N ILE A 460 14.39 -16.93 -0.91
CA ILE A 460 13.88 -17.45 0.37
C ILE A 460 15.01 -17.93 1.28
N GLU A 461 15.98 -18.66 0.73
CA GLU A 461 17.15 -19.13 1.49
C GLU A 461 17.89 -17.96 2.13
N GLY A 462 18.07 -16.86 1.37
CA GLY A 462 18.65 -15.64 1.92
C GLY A 462 17.75 -14.95 2.95
N LYS A 463 16.41 -15.05 2.84
CA LYS A 463 15.49 -14.49 3.85
C LYS A 463 15.41 -15.32 5.13
N LEU A 464 15.67 -16.62 5.04
CA LEU A 464 15.72 -17.56 6.16
C LEU A 464 16.95 -17.31 7.04
N THR A 465 18.08 -16.90 6.46
CA THR A 465 19.23 -16.41 7.23
C THR A 465 18.94 -15.02 7.78
N GLN A 466 18.26 -14.99 8.92
CA GLN A 466 17.99 -13.77 9.67
C GLN A 466 19.13 -13.47 10.64
N ASN A 467 19.67 -12.26 10.56
CA ASN A 467 20.52 -11.73 11.62
C ASN A 467 19.63 -10.97 12.59
N VAL A 468 19.69 -11.34 13.87
CA VAL A 468 18.91 -10.67 14.91
C VAL A 468 19.80 -9.99 15.92
N CYS A 469 19.54 -8.72 16.16
CA CYS A 469 20.22 -7.92 17.17
C CYS A 469 19.21 -7.43 18.21
N THR A 470 19.57 -7.47 19.49
CA THR A 470 18.77 -6.90 20.57
C THR A 470 19.63 -5.93 21.37
N GLN A 471 19.20 -4.68 21.44
CA GLN A 471 19.82 -3.65 22.26
C GLN A 471 18.85 -3.22 23.35
N GLU A 472 19.24 -3.33 24.63
CA GLU A 472 18.48 -2.72 25.72
C GLU A 472 18.69 -1.20 25.69
N ILE A 473 17.58 -0.45 25.69
CA ILE A 473 17.61 1.02 25.69
C ILE A 473 17.60 1.53 27.14
N PHE A 474 16.66 1.05 27.95
CA PHE A 474 16.63 1.34 29.38
C PHE A 474 15.80 0.31 30.15
N THR A 475 16.04 0.29 31.46
CA THR A 475 15.21 -0.41 32.45
C THR A 475 14.83 0.57 33.57
N ILE A 476 13.53 0.67 33.86
CA ILE A 476 12.98 1.54 34.90
C ILE A 476 12.13 0.75 35.89
N ARG A 477 12.07 1.23 37.13
CA ARG A 477 11.00 0.89 38.06
C ARG A 477 9.85 1.85 37.80
N TRP A 478 8.66 1.36 37.54
CA TRP A 478 7.49 2.20 37.31
C TRP A 478 6.53 2.11 38.49
N ARG A 479 5.86 3.22 38.78
CA ARG A 479 4.70 3.27 39.67
C ARG A 479 3.61 4.09 38.99
N LEU A 480 2.38 3.57 38.98
CA LEU A 480 1.23 4.29 38.48
C LEU A 480 0.50 4.94 39.66
N ALA A 481 0.61 6.26 39.77
CA ALA A 481 0.00 7.08 40.81
C ALA A 481 -1.39 7.57 40.41
#